data_AF-A0ABD5KRP3-F1
#
_entry.id   AF-A0ABD5KRP3-F1
#
_cell.length_a   1.000
_cell.length_b   1.000
_cell.length_c   1.000
_cell.angle_alpha   90.00
_cell.angle_beta   90.00
_cell.angle_gamma   90.00
#
_symmetry.space_group_name_H-M   'P 1'
#
loop_
_entity.id
_entity.type
_entity.pdbx_description
1 polymer ?
#
loop_
_entity_poly.entity_id
_entity_poly.type
_entity_poly.pdbx_seq_one_letter_code
_entity_poly.pdbx_strand_id
1 'polypeptide(L)'
;MNDAWEEGDESYDTSAPRIFMVLDILNEDIGKIKVLYQEHQRDMLTKMKLIYDVRISNFKAEYKYDLYTHDDIKTTSHIAVEWFENVKDNKF
;
A
#
# COMPACT_ATOMS: atom_id res chain seq x y z
N MET A 1 17.67 5.47 -4.44
CA MET A 1 17.95 6.89 -4.18
C MET A 1 16.82 7.63 -4.88
N ASN A 2 16.07 8.48 -4.18
CA ASN A 2 15.00 9.26 -4.79
C ASN A 2 15.57 10.66 -4.99
N ASP A 3 15.72 11.08 -6.23
CA ASP A 3 16.61 12.18 -6.64
C ASP A 3 15.91 13.55 -6.58
N ALA A 4 14.88 13.67 -5.74
CA ALA A 4 13.93 14.79 -5.74
C ALA A 4 13.85 15.50 -4.38
N TRP A 5 14.99 15.91 -3.81
CA TRP A 5 15.00 16.70 -2.57
C TRP A 5 15.84 17.97 -2.77
N GLU A 6 15.25 19.13 -2.53
CA GLU A 6 15.98 20.41 -2.43
C GLU A 6 16.53 20.61 -1.01
N GLU A 7 17.58 21.42 -0.91
CA GLU A 7 18.32 21.68 0.33
C GLU A 7 17.45 22.50 1.31
N GLY A 8 16.80 21.83 2.27
CA GLY A 8 15.96 22.48 3.29
C GLY A 8 14.66 21.75 3.65
N ASP A 9 14.28 20.69 2.94
CA ASP A 9 13.11 19.89 3.29
C ASP A 9 13.36 19.05 4.56
N GLU A 10 12.38 19.01 5.47
CA GLU A 10 12.39 18.11 6.63
C GLU A 10 12.51 16.66 6.14
N SER A 11 13.68 16.05 6.35
CA SER A 11 13.91 14.66 5.96
C SER A 11 13.21 13.71 6.94
N TYR A 12 12.42 12.78 6.42
CA TYR A 12 11.86 11.70 7.22
C TYR A 12 12.95 10.68 7.59
N ASP A 13 12.84 10.09 8.79
CA ASP A 13 13.69 8.98 9.21
C ASP A 13 13.36 7.73 8.37
N THR A 14 14.18 7.50 7.36
CA THR A 14 14.10 6.37 6.42
C THR A 14 15.11 5.27 6.76
N SER A 15 15.60 5.24 8.00
CA SER A 15 16.51 4.19 8.45
C SER A 15 15.84 2.81 8.40
N ALA A 16 16.64 1.77 8.16
CA ALA A 16 16.15 0.40 8.09
C ALA A 16 15.32 0.00 9.35
N PRO A 17 15.74 0.32 10.59
CA PRO A 17 14.93 0.02 11.78
C PRO A 17 13.53 0.63 11.73
N ARG A 18 13.38 1.87 11.28
CA ARG A 18 12.06 2.51 11.15
C ARG A 18 11.21 1.83 10.10
N ILE A 19 11.79 1.53 8.94
CA ILE A 19 11.07 0.85 7.85
C ILE A 19 10.57 -0.52 8.32
N PHE A 20 11.39 -1.30 9.01
CA PHE A 20 10.97 -2.61 9.54
C PHE A 20 9.88 -2.48 10.60
N MET A 21 9.96 -1.49 11.50
CA MET A 21 8.91 -1.25 12.49
C MET A 21 7.55 -0.91 11.84
N VAL A 22 7.55 -0.10 10.77
CA VAL A 22 6.33 0.18 10.00
C VAL A 22 5.82 -1.09 9.32
N LEU A 23 6.71 -1.90 8.75
CA LEU A 23 6.34 -3.17 8.11
C LEU A 23 5.67 -4.13 9.11
N ASP A 24 6.18 -4.22 10.34
CA ASP A 24 5.61 -5.07 11.38
C ASP A 24 4.18 -4.64 11.74
N ILE A 25 3.94 -3.33 11.92
CA ILE A 25 2.61 -2.78 12.17
C ILE A 25 1.66 -3.12 11.01
N LEU A 26 2.10 -2.92 9.76
CA LEU A 26 1.29 -3.24 8.58
C LEU A 26 0.97 -4.74 8.51
N ASN A 27 1.91 -5.62 8.85
CA ASN A 27 1.68 -7.06 8.90
C ASN A 27 0.65 -7.44 9.97
N GLU A 28 0.75 -6.85 11.17
CA GLU A 28 -0.23 -7.06 12.25
C GLU A 28 -1.63 -6.63 11.82
N ASP A 29 -1.78 -5.48 11.17
CA ASP A 29 -3.07 -4.97 10.74
C ASP A 29 -3.69 -5.83 9.64
N ILE A 30 -2.90 -6.31 8.68
CA ILE A 30 -3.37 -7.31 7.69
C ILE A 30 -3.80 -8.60 8.39
N GLY A 31 -3.12 -9.03 9.45
CA GLY A 31 -3.53 -10.16 10.28
C GLY A 31 -4.92 -9.95 10.90
N LYS A 32 -5.16 -8.78 11.52
CA LYS A 32 -6.47 -8.43 12.11
C LYS A 32 -7.57 -8.40 11.04
N ILE A 33 -7.29 -7.84 9.86
CA ILE A 33 -8.24 -7.82 8.74
C ILE A 33 -8.61 -9.26 8.32
N LYS A 34 -7.63 -10.17 8.21
CA LYS A 34 -7.91 -11.58 7.88
C LYS A 34 -8.84 -12.25 8.89
N VAL A 35 -8.62 -12.02 10.19
CA VAL A 35 -9.48 -12.56 11.25
C VAL A 35 -10.92 -12.05 11.08
N LEU A 36 -11.10 -10.74 10.86
CA LEU A 36 -12.43 -10.16 10.63
C LEU A 36 -13.16 -10.79 9.44
N TYR A 37 -12.46 -11.04 8.33
CA TYR A 37 -13.05 -11.71 7.17
C TYR A 37 -13.51 -13.14 7.49
N GLN A 38 -12.71 -13.89 8.24
CA GLN A 38 -13.05 -15.25 8.68
C GLN A 38 -14.27 -15.25 9.61
N GLU A 39 -14.33 -14.34 10.57
CA GLU A 39 -15.47 -14.20 11.50
C GLU A 39 -16.78 -13.90 10.76
N HIS A 40 -16.71 -13.12 9.68
CA HIS A 40 -17.86 -12.77 8.85
C HIS A 40 -18.14 -13.77 7.71
N GLN A 41 -17.44 -14.92 7.66
CA GLN A 41 -17.57 -15.94 6.60
C GLN A 41 -17.42 -15.35 5.18
N ARG A 42 -16.49 -14.39 5.02
CA ARG A 42 -16.19 -13.76 3.75
C ARG A 42 -14.87 -14.27 3.20
N ASP A 43 -14.80 -14.42 1.89
CA ASP A 43 -13.55 -14.72 1.20
C ASP A 43 -12.55 -13.59 1.39
N MET A 44 -11.29 -13.95 1.63
CA MET A 44 -10.22 -12.97 1.82
C MET A 44 -10.05 -12.13 0.56
N LEU A 45 -9.90 -10.83 0.77
CA LEU A 45 -9.81 -9.86 -0.31
C LEU A 45 -8.47 -9.98 -1.06
N THR A 46 -8.49 -10.04 -2.39
CA THR A 46 -7.25 -10.16 -3.18
C THR A 46 -6.44 -8.87 -3.22
N LYS A 47 -7.07 -7.68 -3.21
CA LYS A 47 -6.37 -6.38 -3.23
C LYS A 47 -7.11 -5.28 -2.47
N MET A 48 -6.47 -4.69 -1.46
CA MET A 48 -6.92 -3.49 -0.76
C MET A 48 -6.14 -2.27 -1.22
N LYS A 49 -6.83 -1.17 -1.47
CA LYS A 49 -6.20 0.13 -1.75
C LYS A 49 -6.77 1.20 -0.82
N LEU A 50 -5.91 1.75 0.02
CA LEU A 50 -6.26 2.77 1.00
C LEU A 50 -5.49 4.05 0.65
N ILE A 51 -6.19 5.16 0.43
CA ILE A 51 -5.60 6.46 0.12
C ILE A 51 -6.09 7.45 1.17
N TYR A 52 -5.15 8.11 1.84
CA TYR A 52 -5.45 9.21 2.73
C TYR A 52 -4.87 10.51 2.17
N ASP A 53 -5.73 11.48 1.86
CA ASP A 53 -5.30 12.83 1.48
C ASP A 53 -5.34 13.72 2.72
N VAL A 54 -4.16 14.05 3.24
CA VAL A 54 -3.97 14.88 4.44
C VAL A 54 -4.53 16.29 4.24
N ARG A 55 -4.45 16.85 3.02
CA ARG A 55 -4.81 18.25 2.73
C ARG A 55 -6.31 18.49 2.90
N ILE A 56 -7.11 17.50 2.54
CA ILE A 56 -8.57 17.54 2.65
C ILE A 56 -9.10 16.62 3.76
N SER A 57 -8.21 16.01 4.55
CA SER A 57 -8.55 15.05 5.61
C SER A 57 -9.52 13.96 5.16
N ASN A 58 -9.30 13.44 3.94
CA ASN A 58 -10.21 12.50 3.30
C ASN A 58 -9.58 11.13 3.17
N PHE A 59 -10.35 10.10 3.51
CA PHE A 59 -9.96 8.71 3.39
C PHE A 59 -10.80 8.00 2.33
N LYS A 60 -10.13 7.42 1.33
CA LYS A 60 -10.75 6.59 0.29
C LYS A 60 -10.23 5.16 0.42
N ALA A 61 -11.16 4.21 0.50
CA ALA A 61 -10.85 2.79 0.47
C ALA A 61 -11.52 2.13 -0.75
N GLU A 62 -10.73 1.39 -1.52
CA GLU A 62 -11.19 0.56 -2.62
C GLU A 62 -10.79 -0.89 -2.38
N TYR A 63 -11.74 -1.79 -2.64
CA TYR A 63 -11.60 -3.21 -2.38
C TYR A 63 -11.85 -3.97 -3.68
N LYS A 64 -10.93 -4.84 -4.08
CA LYS A 64 -11.08 -5.70 -5.27
C LYS A 64 -10.93 -7.15 -4.89
N TYR A 65 -11.82 -7.98 -5.44
CA TYR A 65 -11.80 -9.44 -5.34
C TYR A 65 -11.30 -10.12 -6.62
N ASP A 66 -10.85 -9.32 -7.60
CA ASP A 66 -10.40 -9.84 -8.88
C ASP A 66 -9.29 -10.87 -8.69
N LEU A 67 -9.37 -11.97 -9.44
CA LEU A 67 -8.32 -12.97 -9.50
C LEU A 67 -7.06 -12.27 -10.01
N TYR A 68 -6.02 -12.21 -9.18
CA TYR A 68 -4.73 -11.75 -9.65
C TYR A 68 -4.21 -12.77 -10.65
N THR A 69 -4.41 -12.50 -11.95
CA THR A 69 -3.74 -13.25 -13.01
C THR A 69 -2.26 -13.07 -12.77
N HIS A 70 -1.60 -14.15 -12.33
CA HIS A 70 -0.16 -14.20 -12.27
C HIS A 70 0.31 -13.93 -13.70
N ASP A 71 0.86 -12.74 -13.89
CA ASP A 71 1.63 -12.45 -15.09
C ASP A 71 2.97 -13.15 -14.85
N ASP A 72 3.27 -14.16 -15.68
CA ASP A 72 4.46 -15.00 -15.55
C ASP A 72 5.78 -14.21 -15.59
N ILE A 73 5.73 -12.93 -15.97
CA ILE A 73 6.87 -12.05 -16.15
C ILE A 73 6.94 -11.00 -15.02
N LYS A 74 5.80 -10.54 -14.48
CA LYS A 74 5.79 -9.45 -13.50
C LYS A 74 6.18 -9.91 -12.09
N THR A 75 7.30 -9.37 -11.61
CA THR A 75 7.70 -9.48 -10.20
C THR A 75 6.95 -8.48 -9.32
N THR A 76 6.98 -8.69 -7.99
CA THR A 76 6.39 -7.78 -7.00
C THR A 76 6.85 -6.32 -7.17
N SER A 77 8.11 -6.10 -7.58
CA SER A 77 8.62 -4.75 -7.84
C SER A 77 7.93 -4.07 -9.02
N HIS A 78 7.64 -4.80 -10.10
CA HIS A 78 6.89 -4.25 -11.23
C HIS A 78 5.48 -3.82 -10.81
N ILE A 79 4.82 -4.65 -9.99
CA ILE A 79 3.50 -4.34 -9.42
C ILE A 79 3.55 -3.08 -8.57
N ALA A 80 4.58 -2.94 -7.73
CA ALA A 80 4.74 -1.77 -6.86
C ALA A 80 4.92 -0.48 -7.67
N VAL A 81 5.75 -0.52 -8.73
CA VAL A 81 5.96 0.62 -9.63
C VAL A 81 4.67 0.98 -10.37
N GLU A 82 3.99 0.00 -10.98
CA GLU A 82 2.70 0.25 -11.65
C GLU A 82 1.66 0.84 -10.71
N TRP A 83 1.59 0.34 -9.47
CA TRP A 83 0.67 0.87 -8.48
C TRP A 83 1.02 2.31 -8.09
N PHE A 84 2.30 2.62 -7.88
CA PHE A 84 2.77 3.96 -7.53
C PHE A 84 2.48 4.98 -8.64
N GLU A 85 2.80 4.65 -9.89
CA GLU A 85 2.54 5.55 -11.04
C GLU A 85 1.03 5.80 -11.23
N ASN A 86 0.20 4.77 -11.09
CA ASN A 86 -1.25 4.95 -11.11
C ASN A 86 -1.70 5.94 -10.02
N VAL A 87 -1.16 5.81 -8.79
CA VAL A 87 -1.50 6.69 -7.65
C VAL A 87 -1.11 8.13 -7.94
N LYS A 88 0.10 8.34 -8.46
CA LYS A 88 0.66 9.65 -8.77
C LYS A 88 -0.13 10.39 -9.84
N ASP A 89 -0.50 9.71 -10.92
CA ASP A 89 -1.16 10.34 -12.06
C ASP A 89 -2.66 10.64 -11.81
N ASN A 90 -3.20 10.30 -10.63
CA ASN A 90 -4.65 10.30 -10.36
C ASN A 90 -5.45 9.62 -11.49
N LYS A 91 -4.85 8.66 -12.20
CA LYS A 91 -5.51 7.87 -13.26
C LYS A 91 -6.43 6.83 -12.62
N PHE A 92 -7.46 7.34 -11.95
CA PHE A 92 -8.56 6.59 -11.34
C PHE A 92 -9.90 7.07 -11.87
#